data_AF-A0A7I8DYA6-F1
#
_entry.id   AF-A0A7I8DYA6-F1
#
_cell.length_a   1.000
_cell.length_b   1.000
_cell.length_c   1.000
_cell.angle_alpha   90.00
_cell.angle_beta   90.00
_cell.angle_gamma   90.00
#
_symmetry.space_group_name_H-M   'P 1'
#
loop_
_entity.id
_entity.type
_entity.pdbx_description
1 polymer ?
#
loop_
_entity_poly.entity_id
_entity_poly.type
_entity_poly.pdbx_seq_one_letter_code
_entity_poly.pdbx_strand_id
1 'polypeptide(L)'
;MTLTQCSLDVGIQDDYKKFWFTVPGKIVGKGRPRFTTFKVFDKVKNKYVTRVKVYTPQTTVDYEQKIAMCYRKTTSYQSDKALRVKIFAYREIPKSTTKKLRAWLLDKTFLCTVKPDIDNIIKVVLDALNDVAYYDDIQVCELVIIREFAENECLKICLEEIGERKPK
;
A
#
# COMPACT_ATOMS: atom_id res chain seq x y z
N MET A 1 15.08 -6.62 -34.52
CA MET A 1 13.95 -7.12 -33.70
C MET A 1 14.37 -8.43 -33.09
N THR A 2 15.05 -8.38 -31.95
CA THR A 2 15.48 -9.57 -31.22
C THR A 2 14.48 -9.84 -30.11
N LEU A 3 13.79 -10.97 -30.27
CA LEU A 3 12.98 -11.63 -29.27
C LEU A 3 13.77 -11.75 -27.96
N THR A 4 13.34 -11.07 -26.91
CA THR A 4 13.59 -11.50 -25.54
C THR A 4 12.28 -12.05 -25.00
N GLN A 5 12.04 -13.30 -25.38
CA GLN A 5 11.12 -14.17 -24.67
C GLN A 5 11.77 -14.41 -23.29
N CYS A 6 11.09 -13.98 -22.24
CA CYS A 6 11.51 -14.13 -20.85
C CYS A 6 11.99 -15.56 -20.58
N SER A 7 13.29 -15.75 -20.40
CA SER A 7 13.78 -16.83 -19.55
C SER A 7 13.46 -16.42 -18.12
N LEU A 8 12.62 -17.21 -17.45
CA LEU A 8 12.42 -17.18 -16.00
C LEU A 8 13.64 -17.82 -15.33
N ASP A 9 14.83 -17.30 -15.62
CA ASP A 9 15.98 -17.46 -14.74
C ASP A 9 15.75 -16.47 -13.60
N VAL A 10 14.89 -16.83 -12.66
CA VAL A 10 14.76 -16.10 -11.41
C VAL A 10 16.05 -16.37 -10.65
N GLY A 11 17.11 -15.65 -11.05
CA GLY A 11 18.41 -15.61 -10.41
C GLY A 11 18.27 -14.97 -9.05
N ILE A 12 17.61 -15.67 -8.13
CA ILE A 12 17.64 -15.38 -6.71
C ILE A 12 19.09 -15.63 -6.32
N GLN A 13 19.91 -14.60 -6.40
CA GLN A 13 21.20 -14.58 -5.74
C GLN A 13 20.93 -14.76 -4.23
N ASP A 14 21.72 -15.59 -3.56
CA ASP A 14 21.52 -16.03 -2.16
C ASP A 14 21.45 -14.88 -1.13
N ASP A 15 21.71 -13.64 -1.55
CA ASP A 15 21.80 -12.45 -0.69
C ASP A 15 20.57 -11.50 -0.78
N TYR A 16 19.50 -11.89 -1.48
CA TYR A 16 18.29 -11.07 -1.56
C TYR A 16 17.45 -11.14 -0.30
N LYS A 17 17.13 -9.96 0.24
CA LYS A 17 16.42 -9.83 1.51
C LYS A 17 14.90 -9.90 1.32
N LYS A 18 14.26 -10.46 2.32
CA LYS A 18 12.80 -10.59 2.39
C LYS A 18 12.29 -10.19 3.77
N PHE A 19 11.31 -9.29 3.78
CA PHE A 19 10.74 -8.74 5.00
C PHE A 19 9.24 -8.94 5.01
N TRP A 20 8.73 -9.51 6.11
CA TRP A 20 7.31 -9.66 6.36
C TRP A 20 6.90 -8.86 7.58
N PHE A 21 5.81 -8.10 7.46
CA PHE A 21 5.22 -7.41 8.60
C PHE A 21 3.71 -7.33 8.47
N THR A 22 3.06 -7.05 9.60
CA THR A 22 1.60 -6.98 9.71
C THR A 22 1.18 -5.64 10.28
N VAL A 23 0.18 -5.03 9.65
CA VAL A 23 -0.48 -3.81 10.09
C VAL A 23 -1.84 -4.20 10.66
N PRO A 24 -2.02 -4.19 11.99
CA PRO A 24 -3.26 -4.65 12.61
C PRO A 24 -4.39 -3.63 12.44
N GLY A 25 -5.63 -4.11 12.40
CA GLY A 25 -6.83 -3.28 12.41
C GLY A 25 -7.32 -2.89 11.01
N LYS A 26 -8.27 -1.95 10.99
CA LYS A 26 -9.03 -1.62 9.78
C LYS A 26 -8.14 -1.14 8.62
N ILE A 27 -8.29 -1.77 7.47
CA ILE A 27 -7.72 -1.40 6.19
C ILE A 27 -8.41 -0.13 5.70
N VAL A 28 -7.61 0.88 5.43
CA VAL A 28 -8.04 2.16 4.86
C VAL A 28 -7.32 2.31 3.52
N GLY A 29 -8.07 2.54 2.44
CA GLY A 29 -7.48 2.82 1.13
C GLY A 29 -7.10 4.29 1.02
N LYS A 30 -6.25 4.62 0.05
CA LYS A 30 -5.90 6.01 -0.24
C LYS A 30 -7.13 6.83 -0.59
N GLY A 31 -7.38 7.90 0.18
CA GLY A 31 -8.40 8.89 -0.11
C GLY A 31 -7.98 9.82 -1.23
N ARG A 32 -8.97 10.35 -1.97
CA ARG A 32 -8.72 11.41 -2.95
C ARG A 32 -8.33 12.71 -2.25
N PRO A 33 -7.44 13.53 -2.84
CA PRO A 33 -7.16 14.87 -2.33
C PRO A 33 -8.44 15.68 -2.15
N ARG A 34 -8.52 16.40 -1.04
CA ARG A 34 -9.61 17.31 -0.71
C ARG A 34 -9.17 18.74 -0.96
N PHE A 35 -10.15 19.57 -1.29
CA PHE A 35 -9.94 20.97 -1.61
C PHE A 35 -10.71 21.82 -0.60
N THR A 36 -10.05 22.81 -0.03
CA THR A 36 -10.70 23.83 0.79
C THR A 36 -10.35 25.21 0.25
N THR A 37 -11.33 26.11 0.21
CA THR A 37 -11.15 27.48 -0.27
C THR A 37 -11.06 28.44 0.90
N PHE A 38 -10.12 29.39 0.84
CA PHE A 38 -9.97 30.42 1.85
C PHE A 38 -9.65 31.77 1.19
N LYS A 39 -10.08 32.87 1.84
CA LYS A 39 -9.85 34.22 1.35
C LYS A 39 -8.58 34.79 1.98
N VAL A 40 -7.72 35.39 1.14
CA VAL A 40 -6.51 36.09 1.59
C VAL A 40 -6.56 37.50 1.02
N PHE A 41 -6.17 38.49 1.81
CA PHE A 41 -6.03 39.86 1.32
C PHE A 41 -4.77 39.98 0.46
N ASP A 42 -4.95 40.30 -0.83
CA ASP A 42 -3.88 40.57 -1.76
C ASP A 42 -3.53 42.06 -1.69
N LYS A 43 -2.37 42.37 -1.10
CA LYS A 43 -1.88 43.75 -0.94
C LYS A 43 -1.61 44.44 -2.27
N VAL A 44 -1.21 43.70 -3.31
CA VAL A 44 -0.87 44.27 -4.63
C VAL A 44 -2.13 44.66 -5.38
N LYS A 45 -3.18 43.83 -5.29
CA LYS A 45 -4.47 44.07 -5.95
C LYS A 45 -5.46 44.84 -5.06
N ASN A 46 -5.06 45.20 -3.84
CA ASN A 46 -5.86 45.84 -2.80
C ASN A 46 -7.25 45.19 -2.63
N LYS A 47 -7.33 43.85 -2.67
CA LYS A 47 -8.59 43.11 -2.61
C LYS A 47 -8.43 41.72 -2.03
N TYR A 48 -9.52 41.15 -1.51
CA TYR A 48 -9.55 39.74 -1.13
C TYR A 48 -9.58 38.84 -2.36
N VAL A 49 -8.69 37.84 -2.39
CA VAL A 49 -8.63 36.80 -3.41
C VAL A 49 -8.90 35.43 -2.79
N THR A 50 -9.65 34.59 -3.49
CA THR A 50 -9.91 33.20 -3.07
C THR A 50 -8.73 32.33 -3.51
N ARG A 51 -8.17 31.58 -2.57
CA ARG A 51 -7.16 30.54 -2.82
C ARG A 51 -7.72 29.16 -2.50
N VAL A 52 -7.17 28.14 -3.16
CA VAL A 52 -7.50 26.74 -2.93
C VAL A 52 -6.33 26.07 -2.23
N LYS A 53 -6.58 25.39 -1.11
CA LYS A 53 -5.63 24.50 -0.45
C LYS A 53 -6.03 23.06 -0.74
N VAL A 54 -5.09 22.29 -1.28
CA VAL A 54 -5.22 20.86 -1.51
C VAL A 54 -4.62 20.13 -0.31
N TYR A 55 -5.31 19.12 0.22
CA TYR A 55 -4.80 18.31 1.32
C TYR A 55 -5.26 16.86 1.21
N THR A 56 -4.42 15.94 1.67
CA THR A 56 -4.77 14.53 1.81
C THR A 56 -5.64 14.35 3.06
N PRO A 57 -6.72 13.55 3.03
CA PRO A 57 -7.52 13.25 4.21
C PRO A 57 -6.67 12.71 5.36
N GLN A 58 -6.94 13.18 6.58
CA GLN A 58 -6.19 12.77 7.78
C GLN A 58 -6.17 11.25 7.96
N THR A 59 -7.28 10.57 7.67
CA THR A 59 -7.38 9.11 7.74
C THR A 59 -6.39 8.37 6.85
N THR A 60 -6.03 8.94 5.69
CA THR A 60 -5.00 8.39 4.81
C THR A 60 -3.61 8.63 5.40
N VAL A 61 -3.33 9.84 5.88
CA VAL A 61 -2.05 10.20 6.51
C VAL A 61 -1.77 9.32 7.73
N ASP A 62 -2.76 9.14 8.61
CA ASP A 62 -2.62 8.32 9.82
C ASP A 62 -2.35 6.85 9.46
N TYR A 63 -2.99 6.35 8.41
CA TYR A 63 -2.81 4.97 7.96
C TYR A 63 -1.43 4.76 7.30
N GLU A 64 -0.97 5.72 6.49
CA GLU A 64 0.39 5.71 5.91
C GLU A 64 1.45 5.69 7.04
N GLN A 65 1.30 6.56 8.04
CA GLN A 65 2.19 6.59 9.21
C GLN A 65 2.17 5.27 9.99
N LYS A 66 0.99 4.66 10.15
CA LYS A 66 0.84 3.37 10.83
C LYS A 66 1.56 2.24 10.09
N ILE A 67 1.44 2.18 8.77
CA ILE A 67 2.15 1.20 7.94
C ILE A 67 3.66 1.38 8.11
N ALA A 68 4.15 2.62 7.95
CA ALA A 68 5.58 2.94 8.11
C ALA A 68 6.11 2.59 9.51
N MET A 69 5.34 2.86 10.56
CA MET A 69 5.69 2.49 11.94
C MET A 69 5.78 0.97 12.09
N CYS A 70 4.82 0.21 11.57
CA CYS A 70 4.84 -1.26 11.62
C CYS A 70 6.07 -1.82 10.89
N TYR A 71 6.43 -1.26 9.74
CA TYR A 71 7.66 -1.63 9.05
C TYR A 71 8.90 -1.37 9.92
N ARG A 72 9.05 -0.14 10.46
CA ARG A 72 10.17 0.26 11.31
C ARG A 72 10.32 -0.56 12.58
N LYS A 73 9.22 -1.10 13.12
CA LYS A 73 9.26 -2.05 14.25
C LYS A 73 9.83 -3.41 13.87
N THR A 74 9.67 -3.81 12.61
CA THR A 74 10.20 -5.08 12.10
C THR A 74 11.64 -4.93 11.61
N THR A 75 11.95 -3.85 10.89
CA THR A 75 13.27 -3.59 10.32
C THR A 75 13.45 -2.10 10.03
N SER A 76 14.68 -1.61 10.12
CA SER A 76 15.07 -0.26 9.67
C SER A 76 15.75 -0.26 8.30
N TYR A 77 15.84 -1.41 7.65
CA TYR A 77 16.51 -1.53 6.36
C TYR A 77 15.73 -0.79 5.26
N GLN A 78 16.46 -0.06 4.43
CA GLN A 78 15.95 0.58 3.22
C GLN A 78 16.69 0.00 2.03
N SER A 79 15.97 -0.61 1.09
CA SER A 79 16.54 -1.29 -0.07
C SER A 79 16.81 -0.30 -1.20
N ASP A 80 17.95 -0.44 -1.86
CA ASP A 80 18.33 0.22 -3.11
C ASP A 80 18.11 -0.66 -4.36
N LYS A 81 17.60 -1.88 -4.17
CA LYS A 81 17.40 -2.90 -5.21
C LYS A 81 16.01 -2.85 -5.86
N ALA A 82 15.80 -3.66 -6.89
CA ALA A 82 14.49 -3.89 -7.49
C ALA A 82 13.65 -4.80 -6.59
N LEU A 83 12.37 -4.46 -6.43
CA LEU A 83 11.50 -5.02 -5.41
C LEU A 83 10.25 -5.68 -5.99
N ARG A 84 9.87 -6.77 -5.35
CA ARG A 84 8.53 -7.33 -5.39
C ARG A 84 7.80 -7.01 -4.08
N VAL A 85 6.61 -6.44 -4.20
CA VAL A 85 5.71 -6.19 -3.07
C VAL A 85 4.53 -7.16 -3.13
N LYS A 86 4.29 -7.91 -2.05
CA LYS A 86 3.10 -8.76 -1.90
C LYS A 86 2.23 -8.21 -0.77
N ILE A 87 0.95 -7.97 -1.05
CA ILE A 87 -0.01 -7.41 -0.10
C ILE A 87 -1.14 -8.42 0.10
N PHE A 88 -1.38 -8.82 1.33
CA PHE A 88 -2.52 -9.64 1.73
C PHE A 88 -3.45 -8.78 2.58
N ALA A 89 -4.60 -8.44 2.00
CA ALA A 89 -5.64 -7.66 2.63
C ALA A 89 -6.69 -8.59 3.24
N TYR A 90 -6.60 -8.81 4.55
CA TYR A 90 -7.54 -9.64 5.29
C TYR A 90 -8.66 -8.78 5.87
N ARG A 91 -9.89 -9.02 5.44
CA ARG A 91 -11.10 -8.31 5.87
C ARG A 91 -11.86 -9.11 6.91
N GLU A 92 -12.23 -8.47 8.02
CA GLU A 92 -13.08 -9.10 9.03
C GLU A 92 -14.48 -9.41 8.45
N ILE A 93 -14.98 -10.60 8.78
CA ILE A 93 -16.33 -11.01 8.43
C ILE A 93 -17.33 -10.32 9.39
N PRO A 94 -18.37 -9.62 8.88
CA PRO A 94 -19.36 -8.96 9.72
C PRO A 94 -19.97 -9.91 10.75
N LYS A 95 -20.12 -9.44 12.00
CA LYS A 95 -20.65 -10.26 13.11
C LYS A 95 -22.07 -10.76 12.89
N SER A 96 -22.86 -10.06 12.07
CA SER A 96 -24.22 -10.46 11.67
C SER A 96 -24.25 -11.59 10.63
N THR A 97 -23.11 -12.02 10.12
CA THR A 97 -23.02 -13.10 9.12
C THR A 97 -23.42 -14.44 9.74
N THR A 98 -24.27 -15.21 9.06
CA THR A 98 -24.67 -16.54 9.52
C THR A 98 -23.46 -17.49 9.59
N LYS A 99 -23.49 -18.48 10.50
CA LYS A 99 -22.40 -19.46 10.65
C LYS A 99 -22.04 -20.15 9.33
N LYS A 100 -23.05 -20.50 8.53
CA LYS A 100 -22.89 -21.15 7.22
C LYS A 100 -22.15 -20.24 6.23
N LEU A 101 -22.60 -18.99 6.10
CA LEU A 101 -21.96 -18.03 5.20
C LEU A 101 -20.54 -17.68 5.69
N ARG A 102 -20.33 -17.56 7.01
CA ARG A 102 -18.98 -17.35 7.58
C ARG A 102 -18.01 -18.45 7.14
N ALA A 103 -18.41 -19.72 7.23
CA ALA A 103 -17.59 -20.84 6.78
C ALA A 103 -17.25 -20.73 5.28
N TRP A 104 -18.22 -20.41 4.42
CA TRP A 104 -17.99 -20.21 2.99
C TRP A 104 -17.08 -19.03 2.64
N LEU A 105 -17.10 -17.96 3.43
CA LEU A 105 -16.20 -16.81 3.25
C LEU A 105 -14.76 -17.17 3.65
N LEU A 106 -14.58 -17.93 4.73
CA LEU A 106 -13.26 -18.39 5.19
C LEU A 106 -12.66 -19.47 4.27
N ASP A 107 -13.51 -20.34 3.71
CA ASP A 107 -13.12 -21.36 2.72
C ASP A 107 -12.93 -20.78 1.31
N LYS A 108 -13.04 -19.46 1.15
CA LYS A 108 -12.88 -18.74 -0.13
C LYS A 108 -13.86 -19.19 -1.22
N THR A 109 -14.97 -19.83 -0.85
CA THR A 109 -16.08 -20.10 -1.78
C THR A 109 -16.64 -18.79 -2.33
N PHE A 110 -16.71 -17.76 -1.48
CA PHE A 110 -17.01 -16.38 -1.89
C PHE A 110 -15.80 -15.48 -1.65
N LEU A 111 -15.37 -14.78 -2.70
CA LEU A 111 -14.22 -13.89 -2.64
C LEU A 111 -14.55 -12.55 -1.98
N CYS A 112 -13.54 -11.90 -1.41
CA CYS A 112 -13.70 -10.62 -0.72
C CYS A 112 -13.89 -9.45 -1.70
N THR A 113 -15.13 -9.07 -1.95
CA THR A 113 -15.53 -7.94 -2.80
C THR A 113 -15.99 -6.73 -2.00
N VAL A 114 -15.27 -6.38 -0.93
CA VAL A 114 -15.58 -5.25 -0.04
C VAL A 114 -14.59 -4.11 -0.25
N LYS A 115 -15.05 -2.85 -0.13
CA LYS A 115 -14.22 -1.64 -0.14
C LYS A 115 -13.15 -1.67 0.98
N PRO A 116 -12.06 -0.90 0.86
CA PRO A 116 -11.69 0.00 -0.23
C PRO A 116 -11.28 -0.77 -1.49
N ASP A 117 -11.25 -0.07 -2.62
CA ASP A 117 -10.78 -0.66 -3.87
C ASP A 117 -9.33 -1.10 -3.79
N ILE A 118 -8.99 -2.13 -4.55
CA ILE A 118 -7.69 -2.79 -4.47
C ILE A 118 -6.53 -1.87 -4.87
N ASP A 119 -6.75 -0.99 -5.85
CA ASP A 119 -5.83 0.05 -6.29
C ASP A 119 -5.56 1.09 -5.18
N ASN A 120 -6.60 1.45 -4.41
CA ASN A 120 -6.44 2.36 -3.28
C ASN A 120 -5.68 1.71 -2.11
N ILE A 121 -5.78 0.39 -1.92
CA ILE A 121 -4.96 -0.35 -0.95
C ILE A 121 -3.50 -0.40 -1.41
N ILE A 122 -3.26 -0.74 -2.68
CA ILE A 122 -1.92 -0.70 -3.26
C ILE A 122 -1.29 0.67 -3.02
N LYS A 123 -2.00 1.71 -3.43
CA LYS A 123 -1.45 3.07 -3.44
C LYS A 123 -1.09 3.54 -2.03
N VAL A 124 -1.94 3.30 -1.03
CA VAL A 124 -1.62 3.70 0.35
C VAL A 124 -0.42 2.93 0.91
N VAL A 125 -0.23 1.67 0.53
CA VAL A 125 0.92 0.87 0.97
C VAL A 125 2.20 1.38 0.32
N LEU A 126 2.19 1.61 -1.00
CA LEU A 126 3.36 2.09 -1.71
C LEU A 126 3.76 3.49 -1.26
N ASP A 127 2.79 4.39 -1.09
CA ASP A 127 3.03 5.75 -0.63
C ASP A 127 3.56 5.77 0.82
N ALA A 128 3.09 4.85 1.68
CA ALA A 128 3.57 4.72 3.06
C ALA A 128 4.99 4.17 3.19
N LEU A 129 5.41 3.36 2.23
CA LEU A 129 6.72 2.70 2.23
C LEU A 129 7.77 3.45 1.41
N ASN A 130 7.35 4.42 0.60
CA ASN A 130 8.26 5.32 -0.09
C ASN A 130 9.09 6.14 0.91
N ASP A 131 10.40 6.22 0.67
CA ASP A 131 11.40 6.79 1.59
C ASP A 131 11.45 6.13 2.99
N VAL A 132 10.85 4.95 3.14
CA VAL A 132 10.85 4.17 4.40
C VAL A 132 11.49 2.80 4.19
N ALA A 133 11.00 2.03 3.22
CA ALA A 133 11.52 0.70 2.88
C ALA A 133 12.37 0.70 1.61
N TYR A 134 12.19 1.71 0.75
CA TYR A 134 12.94 1.94 -0.49
C TYR A 134 13.02 3.44 -0.76
N TYR A 135 13.84 3.87 -1.73
CA TYR A 135 14.07 5.28 -2.03
C TYR A 135 13.08 5.87 -3.05
N ASP A 136 12.45 5.02 -3.85
CA ASP A 136 11.63 5.46 -4.97
C ASP A 136 10.62 4.37 -5.35
N ASP A 137 9.38 4.75 -5.64
CA ASP A 137 8.31 3.82 -6.00
C ASP A 137 8.62 3.07 -7.30
N ILE A 138 9.45 3.64 -8.18
CA ILE A 138 9.98 3.00 -9.39
C ILE A 138 10.77 1.72 -9.10
N GLN A 139 11.25 1.52 -7.86
CA GLN A 139 11.92 0.27 -7.46
C GLN A 139 10.96 -0.92 -7.42
N VAL A 140 9.65 -0.70 -7.31
CA VAL A 140 8.66 -1.78 -7.27
C VAL A 140 8.38 -2.26 -8.70
N CYS A 141 9.06 -3.33 -9.11
CA CYS A 141 8.90 -3.92 -10.44
C CYS A 141 7.80 -4.98 -10.50
N GLU A 142 7.49 -5.61 -9.37
CA GLU A 142 6.44 -6.60 -9.26
C GLU A 142 5.51 -6.31 -8.08
N LEU A 143 4.21 -6.42 -8.31
CA LEU A 143 3.20 -6.17 -7.29
C LEU A 143 2.13 -7.26 -7.34
N VAL A 144 1.91 -7.91 -6.20
CA VAL A 144 0.83 -8.87 -6.02
C VAL A 144 -0.04 -8.40 -4.88
N ILE A 145 -1.35 -8.39 -5.07
CA ILE A 145 -2.30 -8.12 -4.01
C ILE A 145 -3.42 -9.16 -4.02
N ILE A 146 -3.69 -9.70 -2.84
CA ILE A 146 -4.73 -10.69 -2.59
C ILE A 146 -5.64 -10.13 -1.51
N ARG A 147 -6.95 -10.23 -1.71
CA ARG A 147 -7.97 -9.82 -0.73
C ARG A 147 -8.82 -11.01 -0.34
N GLU A 148 -8.89 -11.27 0.96
CA GLU A 148 -9.56 -12.44 1.52
C GLU A 148 -10.32 -12.05 2.77
N PHE A 149 -11.34 -12.83 3.10
CA PHE A 149 -11.97 -12.73 4.42
C PHE A 149 -11.12 -13.42 5.46
N ALA A 150 -11.13 -12.90 6.68
CA ALA A 150 -10.48 -13.50 7.83
C ALA A 150 -11.27 -13.22 9.11
N GLU A 151 -10.87 -13.88 10.18
CA GLU A 151 -11.42 -13.66 11.52
C GLU A 151 -11.13 -12.23 12.04
N ASN A 152 -9.94 -11.70 11.77
CA ASN A 152 -9.52 -10.37 12.20
C ASN A 152 -9.04 -9.55 11.00
N GLU A 153 -9.39 -8.27 10.99
CA GLU A 153 -8.94 -7.36 9.95
C GLU A 153 -7.48 -6.96 10.13
N CYS A 154 -6.67 -7.20 9.10
CA CYS A 154 -5.26 -6.79 9.08
C CYS A 154 -4.71 -6.74 7.65
N LEU A 155 -3.59 -6.05 7.50
CA LEU A 155 -2.84 -5.99 6.25
C LEU A 155 -1.49 -6.66 6.47
N LYS A 156 -1.17 -7.72 5.72
CA LYS A 156 0.13 -8.37 5.76
C LYS A 156 0.90 -8.04 4.49
N ILE A 157 2.13 -7.53 4.66
CA ILE A 157 2.94 -7.02 3.56
C ILE A 157 4.27 -7.79 3.54
N CYS A 158 4.69 -8.17 2.34
CA CYS A 158 6.02 -8.69 2.06
C CYS A 158 6.74 -7.75 1.11
N LEU A 159 7.98 -7.39 1.44
CA LEU A 159 8.94 -6.84 0.49
C LEU A 159 10.01 -7.90 0.22
N GLU A 160 10.34 -8.11 -1.03
CA GLU A 160 11.30 -9.11 -1.50
C GLU A 160 12.18 -8.44 -2.55
N GLU A 161 13.49 -8.44 -2.35
CA GLU A 161 14.44 -8.06 -3.38
C GLU A 161 14.42 -9.13 -4.49
N ILE A 162 14.36 -8.70 -5.74
CA ILE A 162 14.23 -9.60 -6.90
C ILE A 162 15.25 -9.33 -8.00
N GLY A 163 16.09 -8.29 -7.84
CA GLY A 163 17.07 -7.91 -8.84
C GLY A 163 17.80 -6.63 -8.46
N GLU A 164 18.81 -6.29 -9.24
CA GLU A 164 19.54 -5.02 -9.09
C GLU A 164 18.78 -3.86 -9.72
N ARG A 165 18.88 -2.67 -9.12
CA ARG A 165 18.38 -1.42 -9.71
C ARG A 165 19.45 -0.86 -10.66
N LYS A 166 19.02 -0.27 -11.78
CA LYS A 166 19.95 0.46 -12.65
C LYS A 166 20.70 1.53 -11.83
N PRO A 167 22.05 1.60 -11.91
CA PRO A 167 22.81 2.69 -11.31
C PRO A 167 22.31 4.04 -11.81
N LYS A 168 22.32 5.05 -10.93
CA LYS A 168 21.99 6.44 -11.30
C LYS A 168 22.97 6.98 -12.33
#